data_AF-A0AAD8LLM0-F1
#
_entry.id   AF-A0AAD8LLM0-F1
#
_cell.length_a   1.000
_cell.length_b   1.000
_cell.length_c   1.000
_cell.angle_alpha   90.00
_cell.angle_beta   90.00
_cell.angle_gamma   90.00
#
_symmetry.space_group_name_H-M   'P 1'
#
loop_
_entity.id
_entity.type
_entity.pdbx_description
1 polymer ?
#
loop_
_entity_poly.entity_id
_entity_poly.type
_entity_poly.pdbx_seq_one_letter_code
_entity_poly.pdbx_strand_id
1 'polypeptide(L)'
;MMLSPDQTDSDHPWAQSDAESVLNDMKVGCISDDPGDGEGKIRTIATQNLTREEKRRRRRATAKYRSAHATRERIRVEAFNVAFAELRKLLPTLPPDKKLSKIEILRLAICYISYLNHVLDV
;
A
#
# COMPACT_ATOMS: atom_id res chain seq x y z
N MET A 1 -16.63 -2.52 -57.83
CA MET A 1 -17.85 -1.98 -57.18
C MET A 1 -18.52 -3.12 -56.41
N MET A 2 -18.70 -2.97 -55.11
CA MET A 2 -19.87 -3.44 -54.37
C MET A 2 -19.97 -2.53 -53.14
N LEU A 3 -21.18 -2.08 -52.84
CA LEU A 3 -21.44 -1.05 -51.82
C LEU A 3 -21.90 -1.71 -50.50
N SER A 4 -21.68 -0.95 -49.44
CA SER A 4 -22.29 -0.93 -48.09
C SER A 4 -23.79 -1.27 -47.99
N PRO A 5 -24.41 -1.21 -46.80
CA PRO A 5 -24.00 -1.61 -45.45
C PRO A 5 -25.09 -2.45 -44.73
N ASP A 6 -24.85 -2.84 -43.47
CA ASP A 6 -25.90 -2.67 -42.44
C ASP A 6 -25.29 -2.36 -41.06
N GLN A 7 -26.04 -1.65 -40.21
CA GLN A 7 -25.70 -1.26 -38.84
C GLN A 7 -26.68 -1.92 -37.83
N THR A 8 -26.66 -1.47 -36.57
CA THR A 8 -27.40 -1.98 -35.38
C THR A 8 -26.77 -3.25 -34.76
N ASP A 9 -26.63 -3.44 -33.45
CA ASP A 9 -26.91 -2.60 -32.26
C ASP A 9 -26.15 -3.19 -31.04
N SER A 10 -25.90 -2.52 -29.90
CA SER A 10 -26.17 -1.13 -29.48
C SER A 10 -25.20 -0.69 -28.34
N ASP A 11 -25.37 0.55 -27.87
CA ASP A 11 -25.15 1.08 -26.51
C ASP A 11 -23.85 0.76 -25.72
N HIS A 12 -23.02 1.81 -25.58
CA HIS A 12 -22.16 2.02 -24.42
C HIS A 12 -22.80 3.08 -23.50
N PRO A 13 -23.40 2.70 -22.36
CA PRO A 13 -23.57 3.59 -21.22
C PRO A 13 -22.46 3.35 -20.20
N TRP A 14 -21.96 4.42 -19.57
CA TRP A 14 -21.15 4.31 -18.35
C TRP A 14 -21.97 3.67 -17.22
N ALA A 15 -21.90 2.35 -17.10
CA ALA A 15 -22.26 1.65 -15.87
C ALA A 15 -21.08 1.76 -14.90
N GLN A 16 -21.16 2.71 -13.97
CA GLN A 16 -20.45 2.57 -12.70
C GLN A 16 -20.89 1.22 -12.10
N SER A 17 -19.93 0.37 -11.75
CA SER A 17 -20.17 -0.85 -10.99
C SER A 17 -19.16 -0.85 -9.86
N ASP A 18 -19.70 -0.87 -8.64
CA ASP A 18 -19.03 -0.32 -7.48
C ASP A 18 -17.83 -1.14 -7.00
N ALA A 19 -16.91 -0.43 -6.34
CA ALA A 19 -15.74 -1.00 -5.74
C ALA A 19 -16.05 -1.75 -4.42
N GLU A 20 -16.88 -2.80 -4.47
CA GLU A 20 -17.10 -3.72 -3.35
C GLU A 20 -17.00 -5.21 -3.78
N SER A 21 -16.70 -6.07 -2.80
CA SER A 21 -16.59 -7.53 -2.94
C SER A 21 -15.32 -8.12 -3.59
N VAL A 22 -14.13 -7.74 -3.08
CA VAL A 22 -13.03 -8.71 -2.88
C VAL A 22 -12.56 -8.65 -1.41
N LEU A 23 -13.51 -8.83 -0.49
CA LEU A 23 -13.25 -8.96 0.96
C LEU A 23 -13.91 -10.22 1.55
N ASN A 24 -13.93 -11.30 0.77
CA ASN A 24 -14.00 -12.69 1.23
C ASN A 24 -12.82 -13.43 0.56
N ASP A 25 -12.11 -14.37 1.19
CA ASP A 25 -12.33 -14.96 2.51
C ASP A 25 -10.97 -15.09 3.23
N MET A 26 -10.82 -14.36 4.33
CA MET A 26 -9.74 -14.59 5.28
C MET A 26 -10.31 -14.45 6.68
N LYS A 27 -11.27 -15.32 6.99
CA LYS A 27 -11.88 -15.46 8.33
C LYS A 27 -10.87 -16.01 9.35
N VAL A 28 -9.82 -15.24 9.62
CA VAL A 28 -9.07 -15.32 10.87
C VAL A 28 -9.97 -14.69 11.92
N GLY A 29 -10.93 -15.49 12.40
CA GLY A 29 -11.74 -15.14 13.55
C GLY A 29 -10.80 -14.82 14.70
N CYS A 30 -10.81 -13.56 15.14
CA CYS A 30 -10.24 -13.25 16.44
C CYS A 30 -11.12 -13.94 17.48
N ILE A 31 -10.64 -15.08 17.97
CA ILE A 31 -11.17 -15.70 19.18
C ILE A 31 -11.06 -14.62 20.25
N SER A 32 -12.21 -14.10 20.66
CA SER A 32 -12.34 -13.38 21.91
C SER A 32 -12.20 -14.44 22.98
N ASP A 33 -11.04 -14.50 23.63
CA ASP A 33 -10.88 -15.27 24.86
C ASP A 33 -11.80 -14.66 25.92
N ASP A 34 -12.98 -15.26 26.08
CA ASP A 34 -13.91 -14.96 27.16
C ASP A 34 -13.34 -15.55 28.46
N PRO A 35 -13.06 -14.74 29.50
CA PRO A 35 -12.46 -15.22 30.73
C PRO A 35 -13.54 -15.90 31.60
N GLY A 36 -13.74 -17.20 31.38
CA GLY A 36 -14.68 -18.00 32.17
C GLY A 36 -14.40 -17.94 33.67
N ASP A 37 -15.47 -17.74 34.47
CA ASP A 37 -15.41 -17.71 35.92
C ASP A 37 -14.91 -19.05 36.50
N GLY A 38 -13.89 -18.96 37.36
CA GLY A 38 -13.31 -20.09 38.08
C GLY A 38 -12.81 -19.65 39.45
N GLU A 39 -13.58 -19.94 40.50
CA GLU A 39 -13.28 -19.52 41.87
C GLU A 39 -12.03 -20.22 42.43
N GLY A 40 -10.97 -19.47 42.75
CA GLY A 40 -9.67 -20.01 43.18
C GLY A 40 -8.82 -19.00 43.97
N LYS A 41 -9.15 -18.82 45.24
CA LYS A 41 -8.67 -17.76 46.15
C LYS A 41 -7.18 -17.83 46.56
N ILE A 42 -6.32 -16.96 46.04
CA ILE A 42 -5.28 -16.22 46.80
C ILE A 42 -5.18 -14.78 46.25
N ARG A 43 -5.13 -13.77 47.14
CA ARG A 43 -5.05 -12.33 46.77
C ARG A 43 -3.61 -11.79 46.76
N THR A 44 -3.48 -10.60 46.18
CA THR A 44 -2.37 -9.63 46.26
C THR A 44 -1.04 -9.91 45.52
N ILE A 45 -0.99 -9.51 44.26
CA ILE A 45 0.05 -8.55 43.81
C ILE A 45 -0.67 -7.41 43.08
N ALA A 46 -0.39 -6.19 43.52
CA ALA A 46 -1.06 -4.93 43.19
C ALA A 46 -1.62 -4.78 41.75
N THR A 47 -2.82 -4.19 41.67
CA THR A 47 -3.19 -3.30 40.55
C THR A 47 -2.28 -2.08 40.59
N GLN A 48 -1.01 -2.26 40.20
CA GLN A 48 -0.11 -1.15 39.96
C GLN A 48 -0.78 -0.28 38.91
N ASN A 49 -1.02 0.98 39.26
CA ASN A 49 -1.50 1.98 38.31
C ASN A 49 -0.36 2.30 37.34
N LEU A 50 -0.15 1.37 36.40
CA LEU A 50 0.83 1.48 35.33
C LEU A 50 0.63 2.85 34.68
N THR A 51 1.70 3.63 34.64
CA THR A 51 1.66 4.99 34.10
C THR A 51 1.12 4.96 32.67
N ARG A 52 0.62 6.08 32.18
CA ARG A 52 0.13 6.19 30.79
C ARG A 52 1.18 5.71 29.78
N GLU A 53 2.46 5.91 30.08
CA GLU A 53 3.57 5.46 29.24
C GLU A 53 3.88 3.96 29.38
N GLU A 54 3.84 3.41 30.60
CA GLU A 54 4.01 1.96 30.83
C GLU A 54 2.93 1.14 30.09
N LYS A 55 1.67 1.62 30.12
CA LYS A 55 0.56 1.04 29.35
C LYS A 55 0.78 1.13 27.83
N ARG A 56 1.36 2.22 27.32
CA ARG A 56 1.74 2.36 25.90
C ARG A 56 2.87 1.42 25.53
N ARG A 57 3.90 1.30 26.38
CA ARG A 57 5.05 0.42 26.18
C ARG A 57 4.62 -1.05 26.10
N ARG A 58 3.78 -1.52 27.03
CA ARG A 58 3.19 -2.87 26.98
C ARG A 58 2.38 -3.12 25.69
N ARG A 59 1.55 -2.15 25.24
CA ARG A 59 0.81 -2.28 23.96
C ARG A 59 1.76 -2.39 22.76
N ARG A 60 2.78 -1.53 22.67
CA ARG A 60 3.80 -1.57 21.60
C ARG A 60 4.63 -2.87 21.60
N ALA A 61 4.83 -3.47 22.77
CA ALA A 61 5.51 -4.75 22.94
C ALA A 61 4.64 -5.99 22.59
N THR A 62 3.37 -5.83 22.22
CA THR A 62 2.56 -6.95 21.71
C THR A 62 2.96 -7.34 20.29
N ALA A 63 2.91 -8.64 19.97
CA ALA A 63 3.14 -9.12 18.61
C ALA A 63 2.15 -8.51 17.60
N LYS A 64 0.87 -8.37 17.98
CA LYS A 64 -0.18 -7.72 17.18
C LYS A 64 0.14 -6.28 16.81
N TYR A 65 0.69 -5.48 17.73
CA TYR A 65 1.12 -4.11 17.41
C TYR A 65 2.31 -4.10 16.45
N ARG A 66 3.34 -4.93 16.71
CA ARG A 66 4.53 -5.01 15.85
C ARG A 66 4.20 -5.46 14.42
N SER A 67 3.39 -6.50 14.27
CA SER A 67 2.99 -7.01 12.95
C SER A 67 2.13 -6.00 12.18
N ALA A 68 1.16 -5.35 12.85
CA ALA A 68 0.36 -4.29 12.23
C ALA A 68 1.23 -3.10 11.78
N HIS A 69 2.23 -2.69 12.58
CA HIS A 69 3.15 -1.61 12.22
C HIS A 69 4.06 -2.01 11.05
N ALA A 70 4.63 -3.22 11.07
CA ALA A 70 5.47 -3.73 9.99
C ALA A 70 4.71 -3.85 8.66
N THR A 71 3.43 -4.27 8.71
CA THR A 71 2.56 -4.31 7.52
C THR A 71 2.27 -2.92 6.96
N ARG A 72 1.96 -1.93 7.81
CA ARG A 72 1.77 -0.53 7.38
C ARG A 72 3.03 0.03 6.71
N GLU A 73 4.20 -0.23 7.28
CA GLU A 73 5.47 0.24 6.72
C GLU A 73 5.79 -0.47 5.39
N ARG A 74 5.49 -1.77 5.26
CA ARG A 74 5.62 -2.48 3.98
C ARG A 74 4.77 -1.84 2.89
N ILE A 75 3.49 -1.56 3.17
CA ILE A 75 2.57 -0.89 2.22
C ILE A 75 3.09 0.50 1.84
N ARG A 76 3.63 1.27 2.81
CA ARG A 76 4.22 2.60 2.57
C ARG A 76 5.43 2.51 1.62
N VAL A 77 6.30 1.53 1.83
CA VAL A 77 7.50 1.30 0.99
C VAL A 77 7.13 0.75 -0.39
N GLU A 78 6.08 -0.08 -0.48
CA GLU A 78 5.54 -0.59 -1.73
C GLU A 78 4.96 0.53 -2.59
N ALA A 79 4.10 1.39 -2.02
CA ALA A 79 3.58 2.58 -2.70
C ALA A 79 4.70 3.52 -3.18
N PHE A 80 5.74 3.72 -2.37
CA PHE A 80 6.94 4.45 -2.79
C PHE A 80 7.63 3.77 -3.99
N ASN A 81 7.82 2.45 -3.95
CA ASN A 81 8.49 1.71 -5.03
C ASN A 81 7.68 1.70 -6.34
N VAL A 82 6.34 1.68 -6.26
CA VAL A 82 5.45 1.82 -7.44
C VAL A 82 5.66 3.18 -8.10
N ALA A 83 5.58 4.28 -7.34
CA ALA A 83 5.86 5.62 -7.87
C ALA A 83 7.28 5.74 -8.46
N PHE A 84 8.25 5.03 -7.87
CA PHE A 84 9.62 4.95 -8.36
C PHE A 84 9.76 4.18 -9.68
N ALA A 85 8.95 3.14 -9.88
CA ALA A 85 8.88 2.38 -11.12
C ALA A 85 8.21 3.19 -12.23
N GLU A 86 7.14 3.93 -11.93
CA GLU A 86 6.51 4.85 -12.89
C GLU A 86 7.49 5.94 -13.34
N LEU A 87 8.22 6.57 -12.42
CA LEU A 87 9.28 7.52 -12.77
C LEU A 87 10.33 6.89 -13.70
N ARG A 88 10.78 5.66 -13.42
CA ARG A 88 11.75 4.95 -14.27
C ARG A 88 11.27 4.74 -15.71
N LYS A 89 9.98 4.52 -15.95
CA LYS A 89 9.44 4.32 -17.32
C LYS A 89 9.58 5.58 -18.18
N LEU A 90 9.56 6.77 -17.57
CA LEU A 90 9.67 8.06 -18.26
C LEU A 90 11.12 8.44 -18.61
N LEU A 91 12.13 7.73 -18.09
CA LEU A 91 13.54 8.08 -18.26
C LEU A 91 14.16 7.42 -19.49
N PRO A 92 14.81 8.18 -20.39
CA PRO A 92 15.48 7.62 -21.54
C PRO A 92 16.74 6.83 -21.13
N THR A 93 16.82 5.57 -21.54
CA THR A 93 18.00 4.71 -21.31
C THR A 93 18.31 3.86 -22.53
N LEU A 94 19.61 3.58 -22.74
CA LEU A 94 20.08 2.58 -23.69
C LEU A 94 20.84 1.46 -22.93
N PRO A 95 20.42 0.19 -23.02
CA PRO A 95 19.15 -0.28 -23.60
C PRO A 95 17.93 0.18 -22.77
N PRO A 96 16.69 0.07 -23.30
CA PRO A 96 15.48 0.53 -22.61
C PRO A 96 15.23 -0.15 -21.25
N ASP A 97 15.63 -1.41 -21.11
CA ASP A 97 15.49 -2.25 -19.91
C ASP A 97 16.65 -2.11 -18.91
N LYS A 98 17.60 -1.18 -19.13
CA LYS A 98 18.74 -0.91 -18.24
C LYS A 98 18.26 -0.74 -16.79
N LYS A 99 18.68 -1.65 -15.90
CA LYS A 99 18.43 -1.54 -14.46
C LYS A 99 19.16 -0.30 -13.92
N LEU A 100 18.42 0.59 -13.26
CA LEU A 100 18.95 1.77 -12.60
C LEU A 100 18.70 1.67 -11.09
N SER A 101 19.67 2.10 -10.30
CA SER A 101 19.52 2.29 -8.85
C SER A 101 18.65 3.51 -8.52
N LYS A 102 18.22 3.62 -7.25
CA LYS A 102 17.40 4.75 -6.81
C LYS A 102 18.08 6.11 -7.01
N ILE A 103 19.40 6.21 -6.79
CA ILE A 103 20.13 7.46 -6.99
C ILE A 103 20.31 7.82 -8.48
N GLU A 104 20.49 6.82 -9.36
CA GLU A 104 20.59 7.05 -10.80
C GLU A 104 19.27 7.56 -11.40
N ILE A 105 18.13 6.98 -11.00
CA ILE A 105 16.80 7.43 -11.43
C ILE A 105 16.56 8.90 -11.05
N LEU A 106 16.87 9.30 -9.81
CA LEU A 106 16.71 10.70 -9.38
C LEU A 106 17.62 11.66 -10.15
N ARG A 107 18.90 11.30 -10.34
CA ARG A 107 19.86 12.12 -11.11
C ARG A 107 19.43 12.26 -12.57
N LEU A 108 19.06 11.15 -13.21
CA LEU A 108 18.64 11.13 -14.60
C LEU A 108 17.31 11.89 -14.81
N ALA A 109 16.37 11.81 -13.86
CA ALA A 109 15.15 12.62 -13.89
C ALA A 109 15.44 14.13 -13.87
N ILE A 110 16.32 14.59 -12.98
CA ILE A 110 16.75 16.00 -12.90
C ILE A 110 17.41 16.43 -14.23
N CYS A 111 18.37 15.64 -14.74
CA CYS A 111 19.03 15.94 -16.01
C CYS A 111 18.05 15.96 -17.19
N TYR A 112 17.06 15.06 -17.22
CA TYR A 112 16.10 14.98 -18.31
C TYR A 112 15.09 16.14 -18.30
N ILE A 113 14.62 16.57 -17.12
CA ILE A 113 13.79 17.79 -16.98
C ILE A 113 14.56 19.01 -17.48
N SER A 114 15.82 19.19 -17.05
CA SER A 114 16.64 20.32 -17.53
C SER A 114 16.91 20.28 -19.04
N TYR A 115 17.10 19.08 -19.61
CA TYR A 115 17.26 18.90 -21.05
C TYR A 115 15.98 19.27 -21.82
N LEU A 116 14.81 18.81 -21.37
CA LEU A 116 13.53 19.13 -22.01
C LEU A 116 13.22 20.63 -21.95
N ASN A 117 13.47 21.28 -20.81
CA ASN A 117 13.32 22.73 -20.70
C ASN A 117 14.22 23.46 -21.72
N HIS A 118 15.50 23.09 -21.81
CA HIS A 118 16.42 23.69 -22.78
C HIS A 118 15.98 23.48 -24.24
N VAL A 119 15.37 22.34 -24.57
CA VAL A 119 14.82 22.06 -25.91
C VAL A 119 13.55 22.86 -26.21
N LEU A 120 12.81 23.30 -25.19
CA LEU A 120 11.59 24.11 -25.32
C LEU A 120 11.84 25.62 -25.27
N ASP A 121 12.96 26.06 -24.70
CA ASP A 121 13.39 27.46 -24.62
C ASP A 121 14.12 27.94 -25.91
N VAL A 122 14.25 27.07 -26.93
CA VAL A 122 14.93 27.29 -28.23
C VAL A 122 13.93 27.33 -29.38
#